data_AF-A0A837KMJ3-F1
#
_entry.id   AF-A0A837KMJ3-F1
#
_cell.length_a   1.000
_cell.length_b   1.000
_cell.length_c   1.000
_cell.angle_alpha   90.00
_cell.angle_beta   90.00
_cell.angle_gamma   90.00
#
_symmetry.space_group_name_H-M   'P 1'
#
loop_
_entity.id
_entity.type
_entity.pdbx_description
1 polymer ?
#
loop_
_entity_poly.entity_id
_entity_poly.type
_entity_poly.pdbx_seq_one_letter_code
_entity_poly.pdbx_strand_id
1 'polypeptide(L)'
;MSVVSRRKSGFLFEDSFDSLTLDSKWNMTPNDSSRWSLSDAPSSLRLKGGAEPLQLFLDTLTPVKQFVLDMKNSYNPKASGSTGGLTVFINHNDFFHVEEYYDASQGTAKTFPWLRLIRDYNTYTAYWSKDGAIWHIIGSEEFNRLAPKIGIFLNSSATDDYLDMEHVRVFSLPTLTVSNLSPGIRVELLDSTGTVVDSKTCRTSQTSIQFDMTQHPIPFTGSLRFAEADGKTTISSSDQMEMWGGDEYDFSPSLTLFFIDGEGNEVHLQDNTEEFLGHMLQGQYREVKMIARNTMHHGTFTGIQGVLTSYAGTDQYKRLVDVATDKNGVPGTWGDSFTLPDTAAGNEQVFWTRISRETDPSLVDKTTHVHFGINFSAVYTK
;
A
#
# COMPACT_ATOMS: atom_id res chain seq x y z
N MET A 1 -15.19 -0.71 -11.66
CA MET A 1 -14.13 -0.34 -10.70
C MET A 1 -14.02 -1.35 -9.58
N SER A 2 -13.15 -2.33 -9.80
CA SER A 2 -12.64 -3.13 -8.71
C SER A 2 -11.65 -2.25 -7.95
N VAL A 3 -11.93 -1.98 -6.69
CA VAL A 3 -11.16 -1.01 -5.89
C VAL A 3 -10.32 -1.76 -4.88
N VAL A 4 -9.06 -1.35 -4.78
CA VAL A 4 -8.19 -1.70 -3.67
C VAL A 4 -8.19 -0.53 -2.71
N SER A 5 -8.67 -0.75 -1.49
CA SER A 5 -8.75 0.30 -0.47
C SER A 5 -7.89 -0.06 0.74
N ARG A 6 -7.08 0.89 1.21
CA ARG A 6 -6.34 0.73 2.47
C ARG A 6 -7.31 0.88 3.63
N ARG A 7 -7.52 -0.19 4.39
CA ARG A 7 -8.34 -0.19 5.61
C ARG A 7 -7.58 0.30 6.83
N LYS A 8 -6.30 -0.05 6.90
CA LYS A 8 -5.43 0.26 8.04
C LYS A 8 -4.02 0.51 7.54
N SER A 9 -3.41 1.55 8.11
CA SER A 9 -2.00 1.82 7.91
C SER A 9 -1.16 1.07 8.94
N GLY A 10 -0.07 0.47 8.49
CA GLY A 10 0.97 -0.12 9.30
C GLY A 10 2.08 0.87 9.65
N PHE A 11 2.14 2.03 9.01
CA PHE A 11 3.07 3.11 9.36
C PHE A 11 2.85 3.58 10.81
N LEU A 12 3.94 3.66 11.58
CA LEU A 12 3.92 4.18 12.95
C LEU A 12 4.73 5.46 13.11
N PHE A 13 5.93 5.51 12.51
CA PHE A 13 6.84 6.63 12.64
C PHE A 13 7.94 6.59 11.58
N GLU A 14 8.42 7.74 11.14
CA GLU A 14 9.63 7.89 10.34
C GLU A 14 10.29 9.23 10.67
N ASP A 15 11.62 9.25 10.73
CA ASP A 15 12.43 10.45 10.92
C ASP A 15 13.74 10.32 10.15
N SER A 16 13.98 11.24 9.21
CA SER A 16 15.22 11.35 8.43
C SER A 16 16.15 12.45 8.95
N PHE A 17 15.77 13.13 10.05
CA PHE A 17 16.56 14.18 10.70
C PHE A 17 16.96 15.35 9.78
N ASP A 18 16.20 15.59 8.71
CA ASP A 18 16.37 16.75 7.83
C ASP A 18 15.79 18.05 8.43
N SER A 19 14.99 17.93 9.50
CA SER A 19 14.43 19.05 10.25
C SER A 19 15.48 19.68 11.17
N LEU A 20 15.43 21.01 11.33
CA LEU A 20 16.27 21.74 12.29
C LEU A 20 15.83 21.57 13.76
N THR A 21 14.68 20.93 13.98
CA THR A 21 14.14 20.63 15.32
C THR A 21 13.85 19.15 15.44
N LEU A 22 14.24 18.56 16.57
CA LEU A 22 13.98 17.16 16.89
C LEU A 22 12.48 16.93 17.10
N ASP A 23 11.92 15.86 16.53
CA ASP A 23 10.51 15.50 16.72
C ASP A 23 10.20 15.30 18.21
N SER A 24 9.05 15.81 18.67
CA SER A 24 8.66 15.78 20.08
C SER A 24 8.35 14.39 20.64
N LYS A 25 8.27 13.37 19.79
CA LYS A 25 8.14 11.96 20.21
C LYS A 25 9.44 11.38 20.74
N TRP A 26 10.57 12.04 20.48
CA TRP A 26 11.86 11.65 21.03
C TRP A 26 12.03 12.14 22.46
N ASN A 27 12.51 11.24 23.32
CA ASN A 27 12.76 11.50 24.73
C ASN A 27 14.16 11.03 25.10
N MET A 28 14.95 11.90 25.72
CA MET A 28 16.36 11.63 25.95
C MET A 28 16.70 11.49 27.43
N THR A 29 17.63 10.60 27.76
CA THR A 29 18.13 10.37 29.11
C THR A 29 19.64 10.13 29.06
N PRO A 30 20.47 10.94 29.76
CA PRO A 30 20.10 12.16 30.50
C PRO A 30 19.57 13.26 29.57
N ASN A 31 18.77 14.17 30.11
CA ASN A 31 18.28 15.34 29.37
C ASN A 31 19.39 16.41 29.27
N ASP A 32 20.38 16.17 28.41
CA ASP A 32 21.55 17.01 28.20
C ASP A 32 21.63 17.48 26.74
N SER A 33 21.28 18.75 26.51
CA SER A 33 21.28 19.32 25.15
C SER A 33 22.65 19.47 24.52
N SER A 34 23.74 19.35 25.28
CA SER A 34 25.10 19.40 24.73
C SER A 34 25.51 18.10 24.05
N ARG A 35 24.78 17.00 24.32
CA ARG A 35 25.12 15.64 23.90
C ARG A 35 24.40 15.16 22.65
N TRP A 36 23.70 16.05 21.97
CA TRP A 36 23.16 15.78 20.65
C TRP A 36 23.21 17.02 19.74
N SER A 37 23.12 16.81 18.43
CA SER A 37 23.05 17.89 17.45
C SER A 37 22.41 17.42 16.15
N LEU A 38 21.57 18.27 15.55
CA LEU A 38 21.02 18.08 14.19
C LEU A 38 21.82 18.86 13.13
N SER A 39 22.86 19.59 13.54
CA SER A 39 23.65 20.45 12.64
C SER A 39 25.12 20.05 12.53
N ASP A 40 25.64 19.26 13.49
CA ASP A 40 27.03 18.79 13.47
C ASP A 40 27.28 17.74 12.37
N ALA A 41 26.20 17.07 11.92
CA ALA A 41 26.17 16.13 10.82
C ALA A 41 24.91 16.43 9.98
N PRO A 42 25.05 16.91 8.73
CA PRO A 42 23.90 17.17 7.87
C PRO A 42 23.06 15.90 7.65
N SER A 43 21.73 16.03 7.68
CA SER A 43 20.76 14.92 7.52
C SER A 43 20.99 13.77 8.52
N SER A 44 21.37 14.11 9.75
CA SER A 44 21.54 13.13 10.82
C SER A 44 21.35 13.76 12.20
N LEU A 45 20.86 12.95 13.14
CA LEU A 45 20.96 13.25 14.55
C LEU A 45 22.26 12.67 15.09
N ARG A 46 23.21 13.54 15.45
CA ARG A 46 24.44 13.14 16.13
C ARG A 46 24.19 12.97 17.62
N LEU A 47 24.52 11.81 18.18
CA LEU A 47 24.63 11.54 19.62
C LEU A 47 26.11 11.58 20.02
N LYS A 48 26.45 12.19 21.16
CA LYS A 48 27.84 12.36 21.63
C LYS A 48 28.11 11.63 22.94
N GLY A 49 29.32 11.10 23.09
CA GLY A 49 29.78 10.46 24.32
C GLY A 49 29.82 11.42 25.53
N GLY A 50 29.95 10.85 26.72
CA GLY A 50 29.91 11.54 28.00
C GLY A 50 29.97 10.56 29.17
N ALA A 51 29.97 11.08 30.41
CA ALA A 51 30.21 10.28 31.62
C ALA A 51 29.21 9.12 31.82
N GLU A 52 27.95 9.31 31.42
CA GLU A 52 26.88 8.31 31.50
C GLU A 52 26.39 7.93 30.09
N PRO A 53 25.79 6.75 29.90
CA PRO A 53 25.14 6.42 28.63
C PRO A 53 24.07 7.43 28.23
N LEU A 54 24.04 7.83 26.96
CA LEU A 54 22.96 8.62 26.39
C LEU A 54 21.95 7.67 25.73
N GLN A 55 20.69 7.81 26.08
CA GLN A 55 19.58 7.04 25.51
C GLN A 55 18.55 7.99 24.91
N LEU A 56 18.09 7.67 23.71
CA LEU A 56 17.07 8.38 22.97
C LEU A 56 15.92 7.43 22.67
N PHE A 57 14.81 7.59 23.38
CA PHE A 57 13.63 6.74 23.28
C PHE A 57 12.56 7.36 22.39
N LEU A 58 11.87 6.49 21.65
CA LEU A 58 10.69 6.87 20.91
C LEU A 58 9.45 6.53 21.74
N ASP A 59 8.86 7.54 22.39
CA ASP A 59 7.83 7.33 23.42
C ASP A 59 6.59 6.60 22.86
N THR A 60 6.31 6.75 21.57
CA THR A 60 5.18 6.08 20.90
C THR A 60 5.28 4.57 20.84
N LEU A 61 6.47 3.96 21.02
CA LEU A 61 6.64 2.51 20.95
C LEU A 61 6.41 1.80 22.29
N THR A 62 6.47 2.53 23.40
CA THR A 62 6.26 2.00 24.74
C THR A 62 4.97 1.17 24.87
N PRO A 63 3.79 1.62 24.38
CA PRO A 63 2.56 0.83 24.45
C PRO A 63 2.42 -0.22 23.33
N VAL A 64 3.29 -0.22 22.31
CA VAL A 64 3.13 -1.02 21.10
C VAL A 64 3.73 -2.42 21.31
N LYS A 65 2.90 -3.44 21.14
CA LYS A 65 3.29 -4.85 21.38
C LYS A 65 3.94 -5.52 20.18
N GLN A 66 3.70 -5.01 18.98
CA GLN A 66 4.25 -5.54 17.75
C GLN A 66 4.70 -4.39 16.87
N PHE A 67 5.96 -4.41 16.44
CA PHE A 67 6.51 -3.45 15.50
C PHE A 67 7.81 -3.98 14.90
N VAL A 68 8.24 -3.34 13.81
CA VAL A 68 9.57 -3.42 13.25
C VAL A 68 10.14 -2.01 13.30
N LEU A 69 11.28 -1.84 13.96
CA LEU A 69 12.07 -0.61 13.97
C LEU A 69 13.32 -0.85 13.14
N ASP A 70 13.53 -0.05 12.12
CA ASP A 70 14.78 0.02 11.37
C ASP A 70 15.47 1.33 11.68
N MET A 71 16.78 1.26 11.90
CA MET A 71 17.66 2.41 12.07
C MET A 71 18.78 2.31 11.05
N LYS A 72 19.01 3.39 10.31
CA LYS A 72 20.24 3.63 9.56
C LYS A 72 21.16 4.52 10.36
N ASN A 73 22.40 4.11 10.54
CA ASN A 73 23.36 4.86 11.32
C ASN A 73 24.80 4.69 10.81
N SER A 74 25.66 5.57 11.32
CA SER A 74 27.10 5.51 11.18
C SER A 74 27.74 5.64 12.56
N TYR A 75 28.40 4.57 12.99
CA TYR A 75 29.18 4.54 14.22
C TYR A 75 30.57 3.97 13.96
N ASN A 76 31.59 4.53 14.62
CA ASN A 76 32.98 4.09 14.51
C ASN A 76 33.67 4.11 15.88
N PRO A 77 33.34 3.16 16.78
CA PRO A 77 33.93 3.07 18.11
C PRO A 77 35.43 2.84 18.02
N LYS A 78 36.20 3.62 18.77
CA LYS A 78 37.68 3.58 18.74
C LYS A 78 38.31 2.85 19.93
N ALA A 79 37.53 2.56 20.96
CA ALA A 79 38.02 2.06 22.23
C ALA A 79 37.14 0.95 22.80
N SER A 80 37.76 0.03 23.54
CA SER A 80 37.04 -1.02 24.27
C SER A 80 36.08 -0.38 25.28
N GLY A 81 34.83 -0.85 25.28
CA GLY A 81 33.76 -0.32 26.14
C GLY A 81 32.95 0.81 25.52
N SER A 82 33.36 1.36 24.36
CA SER A 82 32.53 2.24 23.55
C SER A 82 31.52 1.41 22.76
N THR A 83 30.24 1.56 23.08
CA THR A 83 29.14 0.86 22.42
C THR A 83 28.02 1.82 22.02
N GLY A 84 27.29 1.48 20.96
CA GLY A 84 26.10 2.20 20.52
C GLY A 84 25.16 1.26 19.76
N GLY A 85 23.94 1.70 19.49
CA GLY A 85 22.97 0.91 18.74
C GLY A 85 21.56 1.02 19.31
N LEU A 86 20.80 -0.08 19.27
CA LEU A 86 19.40 -0.10 19.72
C LEU A 86 19.29 -0.52 21.19
N THR A 87 18.31 0.05 21.90
CA THR A 87 18.03 -0.25 23.32
C THR A 87 16.58 -0.64 23.54
N VAL A 88 16.38 -1.64 24.40
CA VAL A 88 15.10 -1.97 25.03
C VAL A 88 15.30 -1.83 26.54
N PHE A 89 14.63 -0.85 27.14
CA PHE A 89 15.00 -0.34 28.47
C PHE A 89 13.80 -0.22 29.40
N ILE A 90 13.92 -0.77 30.61
CA ILE A 90 13.03 -0.48 31.75
C ILE A 90 13.75 0.40 32.76
N ASN A 91 14.95 -0.03 33.17
CA ASN A 91 15.83 0.67 34.09
C ASN A 91 17.27 0.14 33.95
N HIS A 92 18.23 0.72 34.67
CA HIS A 92 19.65 0.35 34.61
C HIS A 92 19.99 -1.09 35.02
N ASN A 93 19.05 -1.84 35.61
CA ASN A 93 19.23 -3.26 35.94
C ASN A 93 18.47 -4.19 35.00
N ASP A 94 17.66 -3.65 34.09
CA ASP A 94 16.66 -4.38 33.33
C ASP A 94 16.51 -3.75 31.95
N PHE A 95 17.46 -4.10 31.10
CA PHE A 95 17.54 -3.65 29.72
C PHE A 95 18.32 -4.68 28.90
N PHE A 96 18.23 -4.58 27.58
CA PHE A 96 19.21 -5.18 26.70
C PHE A 96 19.52 -4.22 25.54
N HIS A 97 20.66 -4.46 24.90
CA HIS A 97 21.14 -3.67 23.79
C HIS A 97 21.45 -4.55 22.58
N VAL A 98 21.24 -3.98 21.39
CA VAL A 98 21.83 -4.47 20.15
C VAL A 98 23.04 -3.58 19.89
N GLU A 99 24.23 -4.12 20.18
CA GLU A 99 25.45 -3.32 20.28
C GLU A 99 26.31 -3.40 19.02
N GLU A 100 26.76 -2.22 18.61
CA GLU A 100 27.94 -2.01 17.79
C GLU A 100 29.09 -1.56 18.71
N TYR A 101 30.30 -2.09 18.49
CA TYR A 101 31.39 -1.95 19.46
C TYR A 101 32.78 -2.06 18.83
N TYR A 102 33.81 -1.68 19.58
CA TYR A 102 35.21 -1.92 19.19
C TYR A 102 35.69 -3.29 19.68
N ASP A 103 36.05 -4.17 18.76
CA ASP A 103 36.64 -5.47 19.07
C ASP A 103 38.15 -5.30 19.30
N ALA A 104 38.56 -5.20 20.56
CA ALA A 104 39.96 -5.03 20.94
C ALA A 104 40.84 -6.24 20.59
N SER A 105 40.26 -7.43 20.41
CA SER A 105 41.02 -8.63 20.02
C SER A 105 41.41 -8.59 18.56
N GLN A 106 40.55 -8.03 17.71
CA GLN A 106 40.76 -7.88 16.27
C GLN A 106 41.31 -6.49 15.90
N GLY A 107 41.24 -5.52 16.81
CA GLY A 107 41.63 -4.13 16.56
C GLY A 107 40.68 -3.39 15.60
N THR A 108 39.42 -3.82 15.50
CA THR A 108 38.46 -3.33 14.49
C THR A 108 37.09 -3.01 15.09
N ALA A 109 36.40 -2.00 14.55
CA ALA A 109 34.98 -1.76 14.85
C ALA A 109 34.08 -2.85 14.24
N LYS A 110 33.07 -3.27 15.02
CA LYS A 110 31.96 -4.14 14.61
C LYS A 110 30.70 -3.29 14.54
N THR A 111 30.49 -2.67 13.38
CA THR A 111 29.39 -1.75 13.11
C THR A 111 28.65 -2.14 11.83
N PHE A 112 27.41 -1.72 11.71
CA PHE A 112 26.49 -2.06 10.64
C PHE A 112 25.71 -0.81 10.21
N PRO A 113 25.64 -0.49 8.91
CA PRO A 113 24.89 0.68 8.44
C PRO A 113 23.40 0.65 8.80
N TRP A 114 22.83 -0.54 8.97
CA TRP A 114 21.45 -0.73 9.36
C TRP A 114 21.32 -1.75 10.48
N LEU A 115 20.52 -1.39 11.49
CA LEU A 115 20.04 -2.29 12.53
C LEU A 115 18.52 -2.36 12.48
N ARG A 116 17.96 -3.53 12.74
CA ARG A 116 16.52 -3.78 12.85
C ARG A 116 16.19 -4.48 14.14
N LEU A 117 15.12 -4.06 14.77
CA LEU A 117 14.49 -4.73 15.90
C LEU A 117 13.04 -5.08 15.55
N ILE A 118 12.74 -6.37 15.51
CA ILE A 118 11.36 -6.86 15.41
C ILE A 118 10.90 -7.21 16.82
N ARG A 119 9.85 -6.54 17.29
CA ARG A 119 9.15 -6.91 18.52
C ARG A 119 7.90 -7.69 18.15
N ASP A 120 7.76 -8.87 18.73
CA ASP A 120 6.53 -9.65 18.73
C ASP A 120 6.14 -10.00 20.18
N TYR A 121 5.26 -9.18 20.75
CA TYR A 121 4.91 -9.19 22.17
C TYR A 121 6.13 -9.05 23.10
N ASN A 122 6.61 -10.16 23.66
CA ASN A 122 7.74 -10.22 24.58
C ASN A 122 9.02 -10.75 23.91
N THR A 123 8.94 -11.16 22.65
CA THR A 123 10.08 -11.65 21.88
C THR A 123 10.64 -10.51 21.05
N TYR A 124 11.96 -10.35 21.09
CA TYR A 124 12.68 -9.35 20.33
C TYR A 124 13.73 -10.03 19.47
N THR A 125 13.66 -9.82 18.17
CA THR A 125 14.63 -10.38 17.23
C THR A 125 15.36 -9.24 16.54
N ALA A 126 16.69 -9.27 16.63
CA ALA A 126 17.57 -8.25 16.08
C ALA A 126 18.23 -8.73 14.79
N TYR A 127 18.41 -7.80 13.85
CA TYR A 127 19.04 -8.04 12.56
C TYR A 127 19.97 -6.88 12.21
N TRP A 128 20.94 -7.16 11.33
CA TRP A 128 21.74 -6.14 10.68
C TRP A 128 21.63 -6.22 9.16
N SER A 129 21.92 -5.13 8.47
CA SER A 129 22.00 -5.08 7.02
C SER A 129 23.07 -4.10 6.53
N LYS A 130 23.64 -4.35 5.34
CA LYS A 130 24.53 -3.38 4.66
C LYS A 130 23.76 -2.37 3.82
N ASP A 131 22.61 -2.77 3.29
CA ASP A 131 21.86 -2.06 2.26
C ASP A 131 20.43 -1.67 2.69
N GLY A 132 19.97 -2.14 3.86
CA GLY A 132 18.63 -1.90 4.37
C GLY A 132 17.55 -2.77 3.72
N ALA A 133 17.94 -3.75 2.89
CA ALA A 133 17.06 -4.66 2.16
C ALA A 133 17.34 -6.14 2.48
N ILE A 134 18.61 -6.55 2.50
CA ILE A 134 19.01 -7.91 2.87
C ILE A 134 19.39 -7.93 4.35
N TRP A 135 18.62 -8.65 5.15
CA TRP A 135 18.76 -8.67 6.61
C TRP A 135 19.36 -10.00 7.10
N HIS A 136 20.32 -9.89 8.02
CA HIS A 136 20.98 -11.02 8.67
C HIS A 136 20.65 -11.02 10.15
N ILE A 137 20.25 -12.18 10.69
CA ILE A 137 19.91 -12.30 12.11
C ILE A 137 21.15 -12.08 12.99
N ILE A 138 20.98 -11.29 14.05
CA ILE A 138 21.94 -11.16 15.16
C ILE A 138 21.57 -12.17 16.24
N GLY A 139 20.31 -12.16 16.67
CA GLY A 139 19.81 -13.01 17.74
C GLY A 139 18.36 -12.73 18.09
N SER A 140 17.81 -13.53 19.00
CA SER A 140 16.45 -13.38 19.52
C SER A 140 16.46 -13.55 21.04
N GLU A 141 15.76 -12.66 21.73
CA GLU A 141 15.69 -12.61 23.19
C GLU A 141 14.23 -12.52 23.65
N GLU A 142 13.89 -13.24 24.72
CA GLU A 142 12.62 -13.04 25.43
C GLU A 142 12.80 -12.01 26.55
N PHE A 143 12.14 -10.86 26.43
CA PHE A 143 12.18 -9.81 27.43
C PHE A 143 10.79 -9.55 28.00
N ASN A 144 10.47 -10.33 29.04
CA ASN A 144 9.16 -10.35 29.71
C ASN A 144 8.98 -9.14 30.64
N ARG A 145 8.87 -7.94 30.05
CA ARG A 145 8.60 -6.68 30.74
C ARG A 145 7.47 -5.90 30.09
N LEU A 146 6.62 -5.31 30.93
CA LEU A 146 5.53 -4.49 30.47
C LEU A 146 6.06 -3.11 30.06
N ALA A 147 5.67 -2.66 28.87
CA ALA A 147 5.92 -1.30 28.39
C ALA A 147 7.39 -0.83 28.51
N PRO A 148 8.38 -1.56 27.95
CA PRO A 148 9.73 -1.07 27.86
C PRO A 148 9.82 0.14 26.93
N LYS A 149 10.73 1.05 27.26
CA LYS A 149 11.13 2.12 26.35
C LYS A 149 12.03 1.54 25.26
N ILE A 150 11.80 1.95 24.03
CA ILE A 150 12.52 1.46 22.85
C ILE A 150 13.23 2.65 22.23
N GLY A 151 14.48 2.48 21.81
CA GLY A 151 15.22 3.60 21.26
C GLY A 151 16.63 3.26 20.81
N ILE A 152 17.45 4.30 20.80
CA ILE A 152 18.86 4.28 20.43
C ILE A 152 19.69 4.64 21.66
N PHE A 153 20.91 4.14 21.76
CA PHE A 153 21.83 4.53 22.82
C PHE A 153 23.26 4.73 22.31
N LEU A 154 24.03 5.50 23.07
CA LEU A 154 25.48 5.62 22.95
C LEU A 154 26.09 5.59 24.35
N ASN A 155 26.90 4.58 24.61
CA ASN A 155 27.69 4.40 25.81
C ASN A 155 29.18 4.57 25.48
N SER A 156 29.71 5.77 25.74
CA SER A 156 31.13 6.06 25.54
C SER A 156 31.52 7.24 26.42
N SER A 157 32.60 7.12 27.18
CA SER A 157 33.11 8.21 28.02
C SER A 157 33.93 9.25 27.24
N ALA A 158 34.28 8.94 25.98
CA ALA A 158 35.04 9.81 25.11
C ALA A 158 34.13 10.89 24.49
N THR A 159 34.50 12.16 24.67
CA THR A 159 33.71 13.29 24.17
C THR A 159 33.85 13.51 22.66
N ASP A 160 34.84 12.89 22.02
CA ASP A 160 35.04 12.88 20.56
C ASP A 160 34.45 11.65 19.88
N ASP A 161 33.79 10.77 20.64
CA ASP A 161 33.06 9.60 20.13
C ASP A 161 31.58 9.96 19.91
N TYR A 162 31.05 9.56 18.77
CA TYR A 162 29.70 9.93 18.35
C TYR A 162 29.07 8.87 17.44
N LEU A 163 27.75 8.78 17.52
CA LEU A 163 26.91 7.97 16.63
C LEU A 163 26.03 8.93 15.84
N ASP A 164 26.10 8.84 14.52
CA ASP A 164 25.24 9.61 13.62
C ASP A 164 24.08 8.73 13.19
N MET A 165 22.87 9.12 13.58
CA MET A 165 21.65 8.44 13.17
C MET A 165 21.08 9.16 11.95
N GLU A 166 21.07 8.47 10.82
CA GLU A 166 20.68 9.05 9.52
C GLU A 166 19.17 8.91 9.27
N HIS A 167 18.57 7.82 9.73
CA HIS A 167 17.17 7.54 9.45
C HIS A 167 16.59 6.52 10.43
N VAL A 168 15.35 6.72 10.85
CA VAL A 168 14.56 5.75 11.61
C VAL A 168 13.23 5.57 10.92
N ARG A 169 12.79 4.32 10.78
CA ARG A 169 11.43 3.99 10.33
C ARG A 169 10.84 2.90 11.20
N VAL A 170 9.55 3.03 11.50
CA VAL A 170 8.81 2.09 12.35
C VAL A 170 7.47 1.75 11.74
N PHE A 171 7.19 0.47 11.65
CA PHE A 171 5.94 -0.06 11.12
C PHE A 171 5.44 -1.25 11.94
N SER A 172 4.14 -1.52 11.90
CA SER A 172 3.48 -2.32 12.95
C SER A 172 3.69 -3.82 12.85
N LEU A 173 3.87 -4.38 11.64
CA LEU A 173 4.07 -5.81 11.43
C LEU A 173 5.04 -6.07 10.28
N PRO A 174 5.74 -7.22 10.24
CA PRO A 174 6.59 -7.58 9.10
C PRO A 174 5.80 -7.81 7.81
N THR A 175 4.48 -7.96 7.88
CA THR A 175 3.65 -8.36 6.74
C THR A 175 2.61 -7.33 6.33
N LEU A 176 2.35 -7.19 5.03
CA LEU A 176 1.18 -6.50 4.48
C LEU A 176 0.07 -7.52 4.22
N THR A 177 -1.16 -7.21 4.60
CA THR A 177 -2.31 -8.10 4.41
C THR A 177 -3.22 -7.60 3.30
N VAL A 178 -3.59 -8.48 2.37
CA VAL A 178 -4.64 -8.22 1.37
C VAL A 178 -5.82 -9.14 1.67
N SER A 179 -6.97 -8.55 1.93
CA SER A 179 -8.19 -9.21 2.40
C SER A 179 -9.31 -9.10 1.38
N ASN A 180 -10.44 -9.71 1.73
CA ASN A 180 -11.63 -9.83 0.90
C ASN A 180 -11.39 -10.55 -0.44
N LEU A 181 -10.40 -11.43 -0.50
CA LEU A 181 -10.13 -12.27 -1.66
C LEU A 181 -11.12 -13.45 -1.73
N SER A 182 -11.46 -13.85 -2.96
CA SER A 182 -12.03 -15.17 -3.23
C SER A 182 -10.91 -16.19 -3.40
N PRO A 183 -11.13 -17.47 -3.08
CA PRO A 183 -10.19 -18.52 -3.44
C PRO A 183 -9.80 -18.52 -4.92
N GLY A 184 -8.55 -18.84 -5.20
CA GLY A 184 -7.99 -18.90 -6.56
C GLY A 184 -7.43 -17.58 -7.09
N ILE A 185 -7.76 -16.43 -6.47
CA ILE A 185 -7.17 -15.15 -6.87
C ILE A 185 -5.69 -15.15 -6.52
N ARG A 186 -4.85 -14.92 -7.54
CA ARG A 186 -3.43 -14.64 -7.38
C ARG A 186 -3.20 -13.14 -7.32
N VAL A 187 -2.62 -12.68 -6.23
CA VAL A 187 -2.20 -11.29 -6.07
C VAL A 187 -0.70 -11.21 -6.28
N GLU A 188 -0.27 -10.23 -7.06
CA GLU A 188 1.10 -9.89 -7.34
C GLU A 188 1.41 -8.54 -6.73
N LEU A 189 2.56 -8.46 -6.06
CA LEU A 189 3.15 -7.22 -5.59
C LEU A 189 4.11 -6.73 -6.68
N LEU A 190 3.86 -5.54 -7.23
CA LEU A 190 4.65 -4.95 -8.30
C LEU A 190 5.41 -3.76 -7.76
N ASP A 191 6.67 -3.61 -8.15
CA ASP A 191 7.47 -2.44 -7.81
C ASP A 191 7.06 -1.20 -8.63
N SER A 192 7.79 -0.09 -8.42
CA SER A 192 7.55 1.17 -9.11
C SER A 192 7.76 1.11 -10.63
N THR A 193 8.44 0.09 -11.14
CA THR A 193 8.63 -0.17 -12.57
C THR A 193 7.55 -1.06 -13.18
N GLY A 194 6.64 -1.61 -12.35
CA GLY A 194 5.65 -2.59 -12.76
C GLY A 194 6.21 -4.02 -12.83
N THR A 195 7.38 -4.28 -12.23
CA THR A 195 7.96 -5.63 -12.15
C THR A 195 7.38 -6.37 -10.95
N VAL A 196 6.97 -7.63 -11.14
CA VAL A 196 6.48 -8.48 -10.05
C VAL A 196 7.63 -8.89 -9.14
N VAL A 197 7.57 -8.49 -7.87
CA VAL A 197 8.60 -8.80 -6.85
C VAL A 197 8.18 -9.89 -5.87
N ASP A 198 6.88 -10.09 -5.66
CA ASP A 198 6.31 -11.24 -4.91
C ASP A 198 4.91 -11.57 -5.45
N SER A 199 4.43 -12.80 -5.24
CA SER A 199 3.07 -13.18 -5.58
C SER A 199 2.53 -14.31 -4.72
N LYS A 200 1.24 -14.25 -4.39
CA LYS A 200 0.56 -15.26 -3.56
C LYS A 200 -0.83 -15.53 -4.08
N THR A 201 -1.28 -16.79 -3.96
CA THR A 201 -2.64 -17.21 -4.34
C THR A 201 -3.47 -17.46 -3.10
N CYS A 202 -4.67 -16.88 -3.06
CA CYS A 202 -5.64 -17.11 -1.99
C CYS A 202 -6.16 -18.56 -2.07
N ARG A 203 -5.96 -19.35 -1.01
CA ARG A 203 -6.34 -20.78 -1.01
C ARG A 203 -7.83 -20.99 -0.71
N THR A 204 -8.36 -22.17 -0.99
CA THR A 204 -9.78 -22.57 -0.85
C THR A 204 -10.42 -22.31 0.52
N SER A 205 -9.64 -22.18 1.59
CA SER A 205 -10.12 -21.90 2.95
C SER A 205 -9.73 -20.53 3.49
N GLN A 206 -9.24 -19.63 2.63
CA GLN A 206 -8.73 -18.32 3.02
C GLN A 206 -9.53 -17.21 2.32
N THR A 207 -9.54 -16.04 2.95
CA THR A 207 -10.12 -14.80 2.39
C THR A 207 -9.09 -13.67 2.36
N SER A 208 -7.84 -13.99 2.70
CA SER A 208 -6.73 -13.05 2.73
C SER A 208 -5.40 -13.75 2.47
N ILE A 209 -4.41 -12.95 2.11
CA ILE A 209 -3.01 -13.32 1.96
C ILE A 209 -2.13 -12.30 2.70
N GLN A 210 -0.88 -12.68 2.97
CA GLN A 210 0.10 -11.81 3.60
C GLN A 210 1.41 -11.82 2.83
N PHE A 211 1.89 -10.64 2.43
CA PHE A 211 3.21 -10.42 1.84
C PHE A 211 4.21 -10.12 2.94
N ASP A 212 5.41 -10.71 2.88
CA ASP A 212 6.49 -10.38 3.81
C ASP A 212 7.21 -9.12 3.32
N MET A 213 6.95 -8.01 3.99
CA MET A 213 7.50 -6.71 3.64
C MET A 213 8.96 -6.56 4.10
N THR A 214 9.47 -7.47 4.93
CA THR A 214 10.85 -7.39 5.43
C THR A 214 11.91 -7.69 4.38
N GLN A 215 11.50 -8.27 3.24
CA GLN A 215 12.35 -8.63 2.10
C GLN A 215 12.40 -7.52 1.02
N HIS A 216 11.73 -6.40 1.26
CA HIS A 216 11.62 -5.30 0.32
C HIS A 216 12.09 -3.99 0.97
N PRO A 217 12.51 -2.98 0.18
CA PRO A 217 12.69 -1.63 0.68
C PRO A 217 11.38 -1.10 1.27
N ILE A 218 11.46 -0.44 2.44
CA ILE A 218 10.30 0.14 3.15
C ILE A 218 10.47 1.66 3.30
N PRO A 219 9.46 2.50 2.98
CA PRO A 219 8.20 2.10 2.37
C PRO A 219 8.38 1.45 0.99
N PHE A 220 7.53 0.48 0.69
CA PHE A 220 7.49 -0.14 -0.62
C PHE A 220 6.63 0.70 -1.54
N THR A 221 7.22 1.29 -2.58
CA THR A 221 6.49 2.02 -3.62
C THR A 221 6.17 1.09 -4.78
N GLY A 222 4.88 0.87 -5.03
CA GLY A 222 4.46 -0.10 -6.02
C GLY A 222 2.95 -0.26 -6.15
N SER A 223 2.48 -1.33 -6.78
CA SER A 223 1.06 -1.61 -6.97
C SER A 223 0.71 -3.07 -6.67
N LEU A 224 -0.58 -3.37 -6.60
CA LEU A 224 -1.09 -4.73 -6.48
C LEU A 224 -1.84 -5.10 -7.76
N ARG A 225 -1.53 -6.26 -8.32
CA ARG A 225 -2.28 -6.84 -9.45
C ARG A 225 -2.97 -8.13 -9.02
N PHE A 226 -4.23 -8.27 -9.36
CA PHE A 226 -5.09 -9.38 -9.01
C PHE A 226 -5.38 -10.13 -10.32
N ALA A 227 -4.81 -11.31 -10.44
CA ALA A 227 -5.01 -12.22 -11.54
C ALA A 227 -5.94 -13.37 -11.10
N GLU A 228 -6.94 -13.66 -11.91
CA GLU A 228 -7.81 -14.83 -11.70
C GLU A 228 -7.13 -16.12 -12.16
N ALA A 229 -7.71 -17.27 -11.82
CA ALA A 229 -7.12 -18.58 -12.11
C ALA A 229 -7.06 -18.89 -13.62
N ASP A 230 -7.83 -18.19 -14.45
CA ASP A 230 -7.79 -18.30 -15.90
C ASP A 230 -6.62 -17.53 -16.55
N GLY A 231 -5.97 -16.64 -15.79
CA GLY A 231 -4.86 -15.79 -16.23
C GLY A 231 -5.22 -14.73 -17.28
N LYS A 232 -6.50 -14.58 -17.64
CA LYS A 232 -6.96 -13.67 -18.69
C LYS A 232 -7.46 -12.34 -18.13
N THR A 233 -8.03 -12.37 -16.92
CA THR A 233 -8.52 -11.17 -16.25
C THR A 233 -7.50 -10.72 -15.21
N THR A 234 -6.93 -9.53 -15.42
CA THR A 234 -6.07 -8.87 -14.43
C THR A 234 -6.66 -7.52 -14.05
N ILE A 235 -6.84 -7.31 -12.75
CA ILE A 235 -7.24 -6.03 -12.17
C ILE A 235 -6.00 -5.46 -11.48
N SER A 236 -5.67 -4.20 -11.75
CA SER A 236 -4.62 -3.50 -11.04
C SER A 236 -5.25 -2.52 -10.05
N SER A 237 -4.62 -2.36 -8.88
CA SER A 237 -4.88 -1.21 -8.02
C SER A 237 -4.57 0.10 -8.77
N SER A 238 -4.99 1.24 -8.21
CA SER A 238 -4.55 2.56 -8.66
C SER A 238 -3.02 2.66 -8.82
N ASP A 239 -2.58 3.63 -9.61
CA ASP A 239 -1.15 3.86 -9.85
C ASP A 239 -0.42 4.20 -8.54
N GLN A 240 0.69 3.48 -8.32
CA GLN A 240 1.71 3.65 -7.28
C GLN A 240 1.21 4.02 -5.87
N MET A 241 1.14 3.02 -4.99
CA MET A 241 0.92 3.15 -3.56
C MET A 241 2.23 3.12 -2.79
N GLU A 242 2.27 3.85 -1.68
CA GLU A 242 3.27 3.69 -0.64
C GLU A 242 2.76 2.70 0.41
N MET A 243 3.41 1.54 0.51
CA MET A 243 2.99 0.42 1.34
C MET A 243 3.96 0.18 2.50
N TRP A 244 3.40 -0.05 3.67
CA TRP A 244 4.12 -0.32 4.90
C TRP A 244 3.80 -1.71 5.45
N GLY A 245 4.75 -2.29 6.20
CA GLY A 245 4.49 -3.51 6.95
C GLY A 245 3.38 -3.29 7.99
N GLY A 246 2.37 -4.15 7.98
CA GLY A 246 1.15 -4.03 8.78
C GLY A 246 0.03 -3.24 8.13
N ASP A 247 0.21 -2.74 6.91
CA ASP A 247 -0.91 -2.26 6.09
C ASP A 247 -1.91 -3.40 5.86
N GLU A 248 -3.20 -3.04 5.89
CA GLU A 248 -4.30 -3.93 5.53
C GLU A 248 -5.09 -3.31 4.37
N TYR A 249 -5.17 -4.04 3.26
CA TYR A 249 -5.93 -3.66 2.08
C TYR A 249 -7.12 -4.58 1.89
N ASP A 250 -8.24 -4.04 1.41
CA ASP A 250 -9.38 -4.82 0.94
C ASP A 250 -9.46 -4.76 -0.59
N PHE A 251 -9.63 -5.93 -1.19
CA PHE A 251 -10.01 -6.04 -2.59
C PHE A 251 -11.54 -6.04 -2.71
N SER A 252 -12.09 -5.05 -3.40
CA SER A 252 -13.52 -4.98 -3.70
C SER A 252 -13.71 -5.26 -5.19
N PRO A 253 -14.18 -6.46 -5.60
CA PRO A 253 -14.39 -6.75 -7.01
C PRO A 253 -15.56 -5.94 -7.57
N SER A 254 -15.56 -5.73 -8.87
CA SER A 254 -16.68 -5.17 -9.64
C SER A 254 -17.02 -6.06 -10.81
N LEU A 255 -18.21 -5.87 -11.38
CA LEU A 255 -18.53 -6.43 -12.68
C LEU A 255 -17.55 -5.90 -13.74
N THR A 256 -17.17 -6.77 -14.66
CA THR A 256 -16.37 -6.41 -15.84
C THR A 256 -17.34 -6.03 -16.95
N LEU A 257 -17.10 -4.89 -17.60
CA LEU A 257 -17.97 -4.38 -18.65
C LEU A 257 -17.36 -4.63 -20.03
N PHE A 258 -18.19 -5.05 -20.98
CA PHE A 258 -17.83 -5.21 -22.38
C PHE A 258 -18.86 -4.51 -23.25
N PHE A 259 -18.47 -4.13 -24.47
CA PHE A 259 -19.41 -3.80 -25.54
C PHE A 259 -19.20 -4.71 -26.74
N ILE A 260 -20.25 -4.87 -27.53
CA ILE A 260 -20.16 -5.58 -28.82
C ILE A 260 -19.86 -4.55 -29.91
N ASP A 261 -18.74 -4.71 -30.60
CA ASP A 261 -18.33 -3.82 -31.69
C ASP A 261 -19.15 -4.04 -32.98
N GLY A 262 -18.83 -3.29 -34.03
CA GLY A 262 -19.51 -3.40 -35.32
C GLY A 262 -19.27 -4.72 -36.07
N GLU A 263 -18.27 -5.50 -35.66
CA GLU A 263 -17.92 -6.81 -36.22
C GLU A 263 -18.50 -7.97 -35.40
N GLY A 264 -19.10 -7.67 -34.24
CA GLY A 264 -19.69 -8.65 -33.33
C GLY A 264 -18.73 -9.17 -32.26
N ASN A 265 -17.55 -8.56 -32.10
CA ASN A 265 -16.56 -8.96 -31.10
C ASN A 265 -16.87 -8.32 -29.74
N GLU A 266 -16.57 -9.03 -28.66
CA GLU A 266 -16.56 -8.47 -27.31
C GLU A 266 -15.30 -7.62 -27.08
N VAL A 267 -15.49 -6.36 -26.77
CA VAL A 267 -14.41 -5.42 -26.43
C VAL A 267 -14.56 -5.02 -24.96
N HIS A 268 -13.49 -5.23 -24.19
CA HIS A 268 -13.44 -4.89 -22.76
C HIS A 268 -13.41 -3.37 -22.58
N LEU A 269 -14.34 -2.85 -21.76
CA LEU A 269 -14.35 -1.47 -21.31
C LEU A 269 -13.46 -1.36 -20.06
N GLN A 270 -12.26 -0.81 -20.23
CA GLN A 270 -11.39 -0.57 -19.08
C GLN A 270 -11.93 0.57 -18.23
N ASP A 271 -11.78 0.43 -16.91
CA ASP A 271 -12.21 1.46 -15.96
C ASP A 271 -11.44 2.77 -16.21
N ASN A 272 -12.16 3.90 -16.26
CA ASN A 272 -11.60 5.25 -16.44
C ASN A 272 -10.77 5.48 -17.72
N THR A 273 -10.88 4.62 -18.72
CA THR A 273 -10.33 4.88 -20.07
C THR A 273 -11.44 5.36 -21.01
N GLU A 274 -11.04 6.09 -22.06
CA GLU A 274 -11.95 6.39 -23.16
C GLU A 274 -11.91 5.24 -24.17
N GLU A 275 -13.08 4.70 -24.51
CA GLU A 275 -13.22 3.65 -25.51
C GLU A 275 -14.13 4.12 -26.65
N PHE A 276 -13.73 3.80 -27.88
CA PHE A 276 -14.44 4.24 -29.08
C PHE A 276 -15.56 3.26 -29.45
N LEU A 277 -16.82 3.68 -29.23
CA LEU A 277 -18.01 2.85 -29.51
C LEU A 277 -18.45 2.82 -30.99
N GLY A 278 -17.67 3.45 -31.88
CA GLY A 278 -17.92 3.48 -33.33
C GLY A 278 -18.59 4.76 -33.84
N HIS A 279 -18.68 4.88 -35.16
CA HIS A 279 -19.28 6.04 -35.83
C HIS A 279 -20.80 5.95 -35.96
N MET A 280 -21.49 7.09 -35.90
CA MET A 280 -22.88 7.21 -36.36
C MET A 280 -22.92 7.44 -37.87
N LEU A 281 -23.04 6.36 -38.65
CA LEU A 281 -22.96 6.41 -40.11
C LEU A 281 -24.31 6.79 -40.76
N GLN A 282 -25.42 6.17 -40.36
CA GLN A 282 -26.78 6.44 -40.85
C GLN A 282 -27.83 6.27 -39.74
N GLY A 283 -28.90 7.07 -39.77
CA GLY A 283 -29.98 7.04 -38.77
C GLY A 283 -29.89 8.16 -37.71
N GLN A 284 -30.97 8.28 -36.92
CA GLN A 284 -31.11 9.26 -35.84
C GLN A 284 -30.35 8.85 -34.57
N TYR A 285 -30.01 7.56 -34.44
CA TYR A 285 -29.33 7.01 -33.28
C TYR A 285 -28.50 5.77 -33.65
N ARG A 286 -27.59 5.38 -32.76
CA ARG A 286 -26.84 4.12 -32.75
C ARG A 286 -27.10 3.40 -31.44
N GLU A 287 -27.38 2.11 -31.50
CA GLU A 287 -27.52 1.26 -30.33
C GLU A 287 -26.29 0.37 -30.19
N VAL A 288 -25.79 0.25 -28.96
CA VAL A 288 -24.61 -0.53 -28.60
C VAL A 288 -25.04 -1.53 -27.53
N LYS A 289 -24.81 -2.81 -27.80
CA LYS A 289 -25.05 -3.89 -26.84
C LYS A 289 -23.87 -3.93 -25.87
N MET A 290 -24.17 -3.90 -24.59
CA MET A 290 -23.22 -3.94 -23.49
C MET A 290 -23.42 -5.20 -22.66
N ILE A 291 -22.34 -5.72 -22.07
CA ILE A 291 -22.34 -6.91 -21.21
C ILE A 291 -21.72 -6.52 -19.87
N ALA A 292 -22.42 -6.82 -18.79
CA ALA A 292 -21.88 -6.77 -17.44
C ALA A 292 -21.68 -8.21 -16.95
N ARG A 293 -20.43 -8.63 -16.80
CA ARG A 293 -20.05 -10.01 -16.49
C ARG A 293 -19.47 -10.09 -15.08
N ASN A 294 -19.94 -11.08 -14.32
CA ASN A 294 -19.27 -11.48 -13.08
C ASN A 294 -18.17 -12.48 -13.43
N THR A 295 -16.94 -12.00 -13.59
CA THR A 295 -15.79 -12.87 -13.90
C THR A 295 -15.33 -13.69 -12.70
N MET A 296 -15.77 -13.34 -11.49
CA MET A 296 -15.38 -14.04 -10.27
C MET A 296 -15.81 -15.52 -10.31
N HIS A 297 -14.97 -16.41 -9.79
CA HIS A 297 -15.28 -17.84 -9.67
C HIS A 297 -16.34 -18.18 -8.60
N HIS A 298 -16.59 -17.26 -7.67
CA HIS A 298 -17.54 -17.42 -6.56
C HIS A 298 -18.30 -16.10 -6.33
N GLY A 299 -19.30 -16.12 -5.46
CA GLY A 299 -20.09 -14.95 -5.10
C GLY A 299 -21.07 -14.48 -6.17
N THR A 300 -21.88 -13.51 -5.79
CA THR A 300 -22.95 -12.92 -6.59
C THR A 300 -22.92 -11.40 -6.42
N PHE A 301 -22.96 -10.67 -7.53
CA PHE A 301 -23.23 -9.24 -7.50
C PHE A 301 -24.74 -9.02 -7.39
N THR A 302 -25.15 -8.22 -6.41
CA THR A 302 -26.55 -7.85 -6.17
C THR A 302 -26.72 -6.33 -6.16
N GLY A 303 -27.97 -5.87 -6.31
CA GLY A 303 -28.28 -4.44 -6.31
C GLY A 303 -27.56 -3.67 -7.43
N ILE A 304 -27.39 -4.30 -8.58
CA ILE A 304 -26.60 -3.78 -9.69
C ILE A 304 -27.33 -2.61 -10.36
N GLN A 305 -26.73 -1.42 -10.36
CA GLN A 305 -27.30 -0.22 -10.96
C GLN A 305 -26.29 0.48 -11.86
N GLY A 306 -26.78 0.96 -13.01
CA GLY A 306 -26.02 1.80 -13.93
C GLY A 306 -26.70 3.16 -14.07
N VAL A 307 -25.92 4.24 -14.03
CA VAL A 307 -26.43 5.61 -14.19
C VAL A 307 -25.51 6.38 -15.13
N LEU A 308 -26.10 7.07 -16.11
CA LEU A 308 -25.35 7.96 -17.00
C LEU A 308 -24.79 9.15 -16.22
N THR A 309 -23.52 9.48 -16.49
CA THR A 309 -22.83 10.60 -15.83
C THR A 309 -22.08 11.48 -16.84
N SER A 310 -21.79 12.71 -16.41
CA SER A 310 -21.01 13.66 -17.20
C SER A 310 -19.60 13.16 -17.46
N TYR A 311 -19.13 13.36 -18.69
CA TYR A 311 -17.75 13.16 -19.09
C TYR A 311 -17.29 14.34 -19.96
N ALA A 312 -15.99 14.63 -19.93
CA ALA A 312 -15.36 15.75 -20.65
C ALA A 312 -16.00 17.13 -20.39
N GLY A 313 -16.65 17.32 -19.23
CA GLY A 313 -17.31 18.59 -18.89
C GLY A 313 -18.55 18.92 -19.72
N THR A 314 -19.14 17.93 -20.40
CA THR A 314 -20.31 18.13 -21.27
C THR A 314 -21.61 17.64 -20.61
N ASP A 315 -22.74 18.15 -21.10
CA ASP A 315 -24.09 17.69 -20.74
C ASP A 315 -24.66 16.65 -21.72
N GLN A 316 -23.85 16.20 -22.69
CA GLN A 316 -24.28 15.34 -23.79
C GLN A 316 -24.91 14.04 -23.29
N TYR A 317 -24.39 13.46 -22.21
CA TYR A 317 -24.95 12.27 -21.56
C TYR A 317 -26.43 12.39 -21.17
N LYS A 318 -26.93 13.60 -20.87
CA LYS A 318 -28.34 13.84 -20.50
C LYS A 318 -29.26 14.01 -21.70
N ARG A 319 -28.71 14.46 -22.83
CA ARG A 319 -29.50 14.89 -24.00
C ARG A 319 -29.44 13.88 -25.14
N LEU A 320 -28.33 13.18 -25.27
CA LEU A 320 -27.97 12.39 -26.44
C LEU A 320 -27.75 10.92 -26.13
N VAL A 321 -27.80 10.51 -24.86
CA VAL A 321 -27.52 9.13 -24.46
C VAL A 321 -28.65 8.60 -23.59
N ASP A 322 -29.12 7.42 -23.93
CA ASP A 322 -30.08 6.65 -23.13
C ASP A 322 -29.53 5.25 -22.86
N VAL A 323 -29.96 4.64 -21.77
CA VAL A 323 -29.65 3.26 -21.38
C VAL A 323 -30.93 2.48 -21.14
N ALA A 324 -30.90 1.16 -21.40
CA ALA A 324 -32.03 0.27 -21.21
C ALA A 324 -31.58 -1.13 -20.82
N THR A 325 -32.37 -1.83 -20.01
CA THR A 325 -32.17 -3.27 -19.76
C THR A 325 -32.47 -4.09 -21.01
N ASP A 326 -31.84 -5.25 -21.17
CA ASP A 326 -32.21 -6.19 -22.22
C ASP A 326 -33.56 -6.87 -21.93
N LYS A 327 -34.38 -7.02 -22.96
CA LYS A 327 -35.62 -7.80 -22.95
C LYS A 327 -35.62 -8.81 -24.08
N ASN A 328 -34.93 -9.93 -23.88
CA ASN A 328 -34.82 -11.03 -24.85
C ASN A 328 -34.09 -10.62 -26.14
N GLY A 329 -32.95 -9.95 -26.01
CA GLY A 329 -32.10 -9.54 -27.13
C GLY A 329 -32.51 -8.24 -27.80
N VAL A 330 -33.48 -7.52 -27.23
CA VAL A 330 -33.85 -6.16 -27.67
C VAL A 330 -33.84 -5.19 -26.49
N PRO A 331 -33.58 -3.89 -26.74
CA PRO A 331 -33.64 -2.89 -25.68
C PRO A 331 -35.03 -2.78 -25.03
N GLY A 332 -35.04 -2.65 -23.71
CA GLY A 332 -36.23 -2.41 -22.92
C GLY A 332 -36.66 -0.94 -22.90
N THR A 333 -36.99 -0.43 -21.72
CA THR A 333 -37.38 0.97 -21.55
C THR A 333 -36.12 1.82 -21.44
N TRP A 334 -36.03 2.84 -22.31
CA TRP A 334 -34.94 3.82 -22.29
C TRP A 334 -35.08 4.82 -21.15
N GLY A 335 -33.95 5.19 -20.56
CA GLY A 335 -33.84 6.24 -19.56
C GLY A 335 -32.39 6.61 -19.28
N ASP A 336 -32.14 7.32 -18.19
CA ASP A 336 -30.80 7.74 -17.75
C ASP A 336 -30.13 6.74 -16.80
N SER A 337 -30.85 5.69 -16.41
CA SER A 337 -30.43 4.70 -15.44
C SER A 337 -31.13 3.36 -15.65
N PHE A 338 -30.54 2.29 -15.11
CA PHE A 338 -31.11 0.95 -15.14
C PHE A 338 -30.68 0.12 -13.94
N THR A 339 -31.42 -0.95 -13.68
CA THR A 339 -31.09 -1.95 -12.66
C THR A 339 -30.99 -3.31 -13.35
N LEU A 340 -29.92 -4.05 -13.06
CA LEU A 340 -29.74 -5.41 -13.57
C LEU A 340 -30.10 -6.45 -12.50
N PRO A 341 -30.54 -7.65 -12.92
CA PRO A 341 -30.71 -8.77 -12.01
C PRO A 341 -29.38 -9.18 -11.35
N ASP A 342 -29.50 -9.84 -10.20
CA ASP A 342 -28.35 -10.43 -9.52
C ASP A 342 -27.54 -11.33 -10.46
N THR A 343 -26.22 -11.22 -10.39
CA THR A 343 -25.29 -11.89 -11.32
C THR A 343 -24.35 -12.80 -10.55
N ALA A 344 -24.66 -14.09 -10.55
CA ALA A 344 -23.81 -15.12 -9.95
C ALA A 344 -22.48 -15.27 -10.69
N ALA A 345 -21.49 -15.85 -10.02
CA ALA A 345 -20.17 -16.17 -10.57
C ALA A 345 -20.24 -16.83 -11.96
N GLY A 346 -19.44 -16.32 -12.89
CA GLY A 346 -19.37 -16.80 -14.28
C GLY A 346 -20.57 -16.43 -15.16
N ASN A 347 -21.62 -15.81 -14.62
CA ASN A 347 -22.76 -15.34 -15.40
C ASN A 347 -22.59 -13.88 -15.83
N GLU A 348 -23.48 -13.46 -16.74
CA GLU A 348 -23.50 -12.12 -17.30
C GLU A 348 -24.92 -11.59 -17.45
N GLN A 349 -25.01 -10.26 -17.57
CA GLN A 349 -26.23 -9.53 -17.84
C GLN A 349 -26.00 -8.60 -19.03
N VAL A 350 -27.01 -8.45 -19.87
CA VAL A 350 -26.96 -7.58 -21.05
C VAL A 350 -27.75 -6.30 -20.78
N PHE A 351 -27.22 -5.19 -21.25
CA PHE A 351 -27.94 -3.92 -21.34
C PHE A 351 -27.59 -3.21 -22.64
N TRP A 352 -28.36 -2.18 -22.97
CA TRP A 352 -28.22 -1.43 -24.21
C TRP A 352 -27.94 0.02 -23.92
N THR A 353 -27.09 0.63 -24.73
CA THR A 353 -26.86 2.08 -24.75
C THR A 353 -27.26 2.61 -26.12
N ARG A 354 -28.05 3.69 -26.15
CA ARG A 354 -28.43 4.39 -27.37
C ARG A 354 -27.77 5.75 -27.38
N ILE A 355 -27.06 6.06 -28.46
CA ILE A 355 -26.43 7.35 -28.73
C ILE A 355 -27.19 8.01 -29.87
N SER A 356 -27.82 9.14 -29.59
CA SER A 356 -28.64 9.91 -30.52
C SER A 356 -27.84 11.06 -31.14
N ARG A 357 -28.22 11.45 -32.36
CA ARG A 357 -27.68 12.66 -32.97
C ARG A 357 -28.21 13.90 -32.26
N GLU A 358 -27.39 14.94 -32.24
CA GLU A 358 -27.84 16.27 -31.84
C GLU A 358 -28.96 16.74 -32.76
N THR A 359 -30.03 17.24 -32.16
CA THR A 359 -31.18 17.81 -32.89
C THR A 359 -31.38 19.29 -32.57
N ASP A 360 -30.73 19.82 -31.53
CA ASP A 360 -30.77 21.24 -31.24
C ASP A 360 -29.99 22.01 -32.33
N PRO A 361 -30.66 22.85 -33.15
CA PRO A 361 -30.00 23.55 -34.25
C PRO A 361 -28.83 24.43 -33.83
N SER A 362 -28.78 24.87 -32.57
CA SER A 362 -27.69 25.70 -32.03
C SER A 362 -26.42 24.91 -31.67
N LEU A 363 -26.56 23.58 -31.57
CA LEU A 363 -25.52 22.64 -31.14
C LEU A 363 -25.14 21.64 -32.24
N VAL A 364 -25.99 21.37 -33.23
CA VAL A 364 -25.75 20.36 -34.31
C VAL A 364 -24.37 20.49 -34.94
N ASP A 365 -23.98 21.71 -35.35
CA ASP A 365 -22.68 21.93 -36.01
C ASP A 365 -21.48 21.90 -35.04
N LYS A 366 -21.74 21.92 -33.73
CA LYS A 366 -20.72 21.89 -32.67
C LYS A 366 -20.52 20.50 -32.10
N THR A 367 -21.55 19.66 -32.13
CA THR A 367 -21.52 18.29 -31.61
C THR A 367 -20.99 17.33 -32.68
N THR A 368 -19.67 17.22 -32.76
CA THR A 368 -18.99 16.25 -33.64
C THR A 368 -18.77 14.88 -32.98
N HIS A 369 -18.74 14.85 -31.65
CA HIS A 369 -18.54 13.66 -30.83
C HIS A 369 -19.55 13.68 -29.67
N VAL A 370 -19.95 12.49 -29.21
CA VAL A 370 -20.80 12.31 -28.03
C VAL A 370 -19.98 11.62 -26.95
N HIS A 371 -19.80 12.31 -25.83
CA HIS A 371 -19.03 11.88 -24.67
C HIS A 371 -19.99 11.64 -23.50
N PHE A 372 -19.85 10.49 -22.85
CA PHE A 372 -20.62 10.16 -21.65
C PHE A 372 -19.82 9.18 -20.78
N GLY A 373 -20.16 9.14 -19.50
CA GLY A 373 -19.72 8.07 -18.61
C GLY A 373 -20.92 7.22 -18.17
N ILE A 374 -20.63 6.01 -17.70
CA ILE A 374 -21.59 5.19 -16.95
C ILE A 374 -20.99 4.94 -15.58
N ASN A 375 -21.67 5.36 -14.52
CA ASN A 375 -21.33 4.95 -13.18
C ASN A 375 -22.07 3.63 -12.87
N PHE A 376 -21.31 2.61 -12.49
CA PHE A 376 -21.84 1.28 -12.18
C PHE A 376 -21.62 0.98 -10.70
N SER A 377 -22.69 0.64 -9.99
CA SER A 377 -22.64 0.25 -8.58
C SER A 377 -23.22 -1.15 -8.42
N ALA A 378 -22.62 -1.93 -7.52
CA ALA A 378 -23.08 -3.26 -7.16
C ALA A 378 -22.53 -3.65 -5.78
N VAL A 379 -23.20 -4.58 -5.11
CA VAL A 379 -22.72 -5.19 -3.87
C VAL A 379 -22.29 -6.62 -4.17
N TYR A 380 -21.05 -6.96 -3.85
CA TYR A 380 -20.55 -8.33 -4.00
C TYR A 380 -20.80 -9.13 -2.72
N THR A 381 -21.57 -10.21 -2.82
CA THR A 381 -21.86 -11.15 -1.72
C THR A 381 -21.18 -12.47 -2.02
N LYS A 382 -20.44 -13.02 -1.05
CA LYS A 382 -19.65 -14.24 -1.22
C LYS A 382 -20.45 -15.52 -1.04
#